data_AF-N1UW32-F1
#
_entry.id   AF-N1UW32-F1
#
_cell.length_a   1.000
_cell.length_b   1.000
_cell.length_c   1.000
_cell.angle_alpha   90.00
_cell.angle_beta   90.00
_cell.angle_gamma   90.00
#
_symmetry.space_group_name_H-M   'P 1'
#
loop_
_entity.id
_entity.type
_entity.pdbx_description
1 polymer ?
#
loop_
_entity_poly.entity_id
_entity_poly.type
_entity_poly.pdbx_seq_one_letter_code
_entity_poly.pdbx_strand_id
1 'polypeptide(L)'
;MIVVVNDAKGIGNDVKLFLAEKEKTFQPGSSSERFTSGLHSKMNLLDFKFPLTFQIQIPTQGSDSMGLIPLGKETKIQISSNWKDPSFEGSFLPKERSISENGFQATWESCYFSRNYPQVISSEDRSTLDTILSSGLGVRLIVPVDHYLKLERSIKYAILLIAASFALFFLLEIFGGKILHPF
;
A
#
# COMPACT_ATOMS: atom_id res chain seq x y z
N MET A 1 -21.37 11.40 -4.95
CA MET A 1 -20.17 10.99 -4.19
C MET A 1 -18.98 10.95 -5.13
N ILE A 2 -17.82 11.41 -4.64
CA ILE A 2 -16.54 11.36 -5.36
C ILE A 2 -15.57 10.59 -4.47
N VAL A 3 -14.80 9.69 -5.07
CA VAL A 3 -13.71 8.94 -4.42
C VAL A 3 -12.45 9.25 -5.20
N VAL A 4 -11.52 9.95 -4.57
CA VAL A 4 -10.23 10.29 -5.19
C VAL A 4 -9.33 9.06 -5.07
N VAL A 5 -8.73 8.66 -6.19
CA VAL A 5 -7.81 7.53 -6.26
C VAL A 5 -6.52 8.02 -6.89
N ASN A 6 -5.40 7.85 -6.20
CA ASN A 6 -4.09 8.29 -6.69
C ASN A 6 -3.60 7.42 -7.85
N ASP A 7 -3.71 6.09 -7.71
CA ASP A 7 -3.35 5.13 -8.76
C ASP A 7 -4.57 4.33 -9.21
N ALA A 8 -5.23 4.81 -10.27
CA ALA A 8 -6.36 4.12 -10.88
C ALA A 8 -5.94 2.90 -11.73
N LYS A 9 -4.66 2.78 -12.11
CA LYS A 9 -4.19 1.67 -12.96
C LYS A 9 -4.19 0.34 -12.22
N GLY A 10 -4.04 0.38 -10.90
CA GLY A 10 -4.15 -0.80 -10.04
C GLY A 10 -5.57 -1.36 -9.90
N ILE A 11 -6.61 -0.63 -10.33
CA ILE A 11 -7.99 -1.10 -10.27
C ILE A 11 -8.24 -2.02 -11.47
N GLY A 12 -8.28 -3.32 -11.22
CA GLY A 12 -8.28 -4.34 -12.27
C GLY A 12 -9.65 -4.70 -12.83
N ASN A 13 -10.73 -4.39 -12.10
CA ASN A 13 -12.11 -4.77 -12.43
C ASN A 13 -13.09 -3.69 -11.95
N ASP A 14 -14.38 -3.87 -12.26
CA ASP A 14 -15.45 -2.96 -11.85
C ASP A 14 -15.49 -2.74 -10.33
N VAL A 15 -15.53 -1.46 -9.95
CA VAL A 15 -15.69 -1.04 -8.54
C VAL A 15 -17.17 -1.01 -8.19
N LYS A 16 -17.55 -1.76 -7.15
CA LYS A 16 -18.94 -1.83 -6.67
C LYS A 16 -19.15 -0.87 -5.51
N LEU A 17 -20.23 -0.10 -5.57
CA LEU A 17 -20.71 0.75 -4.48
C LEU A 17 -22.01 0.19 -3.95
N PHE A 18 -22.08 -0.07 -2.65
CA PHE A 18 -23.32 -0.34 -1.95
C PHE A 18 -23.62 0.88 -1.09
N LEU A 19 -24.74 1.54 -1.34
CA LEU A 19 -25.16 2.75 -0.63
C LEU A 19 -26.55 2.50 -0.05
N ALA A 20 -26.69 2.55 1.29
CA ALA A 20 -27.93 2.16 1.97
C ALA A 20 -28.47 0.81 1.44
N GLU A 21 -27.59 -0.19 1.33
CA GLU A 21 -27.85 -1.55 0.82
C GLU A 21 -28.24 -1.65 -0.66
N LYS A 22 -28.30 -0.52 -1.40
CA LYS A 22 -28.57 -0.52 -2.84
C LYS A 22 -27.27 -0.47 -3.62
N GLU A 23 -27.13 -1.39 -4.57
CA GLU A 23 -26.01 -1.39 -5.50
C GLU A 23 -26.10 -0.19 -6.44
N LYS A 24 -24.96 0.50 -6.58
CA LYS A 24 -24.73 1.62 -7.49
C LYS A 24 -23.39 1.39 -8.19
N THR A 25 -23.29 1.87 -9.41
CA THR A 25 -22.06 1.79 -10.19
C THR A 25 -21.31 3.11 -10.09
N PHE A 26 -19.98 3.02 -9.94
CA PHE A 26 -19.11 4.17 -10.12
C PHE A 26 -18.84 4.41 -11.61
N GLN A 27 -18.74 5.67 -11.99
CA GLN A 27 -18.23 6.09 -13.30
C GLN A 27 -16.78 6.58 -13.15
N PRO A 28 -15.92 6.32 -14.14
CA PRO A 28 -14.55 6.81 -14.13
C PRO A 28 -14.49 8.33 -14.15
N GLY A 29 -13.43 8.89 -13.56
CA GLY A 29 -13.23 10.33 -13.41
C GLY A 29 -13.81 10.86 -12.10
N SER A 30 -13.28 11.99 -11.63
CA SER A 30 -13.73 12.65 -10.39
C SER A 30 -15.01 13.47 -10.58
N SER A 31 -15.40 13.76 -11.83
CA SER A 31 -16.43 14.74 -12.20
C SER A 31 -16.26 16.11 -11.50
N SER A 32 -15.02 16.47 -11.14
CA SER A 32 -14.65 17.69 -10.44
C SER A 32 -13.44 18.34 -11.08
N GLU A 33 -13.45 19.66 -11.23
CA GLU A 33 -12.28 20.43 -11.72
C GLU A 33 -11.12 20.42 -10.71
N ARG A 34 -11.41 20.13 -9.42
CA ARG A 34 -10.41 20.16 -8.32
C ARG A 34 -9.60 18.88 -8.21
N PHE A 35 -10.15 17.73 -8.62
CA PHE A 35 -9.49 16.43 -8.50
C PHE A 35 -9.27 15.86 -9.90
N THR A 36 -8.03 15.57 -10.26
CA THR A 36 -7.66 15.12 -11.61
C THR A 36 -7.93 13.63 -11.85
N SER A 37 -8.08 12.84 -10.79
CA SER A 37 -8.32 11.39 -10.86
C SER A 37 -9.30 10.91 -9.80
N GLY A 38 -10.01 9.82 -10.10
CA GLY A 38 -10.92 9.18 -9.17
C GLY A 38 -12.12 8.53 -9.83
N LEU A 39 -13.11 8.24 -9.01
CA LEU A 39 -14.39 7.64 -9.35
C LEU A 39 -15.50 8.55 -8.83
N HIS A 40 -16.61 8.62 -9.55
CA HIS A 40 -17.77 9.38 -9.10
C HIS A 40 -19.07 8.63 -9.33
N SER A 41 -20.07 8.93 -8.50
CA SER A 41 -21.43 8.43 -8.67
C SER A 41 -22.40 9.55 -8.34
N LYS A 42 -23.28 9.86 -9.28
CA LYS A 42 -24.33 10.88 -9.10
C LYS A 42 -25.41 10.33 -8.16
N MET A 43 -25.78 11.12 -7.18
CA MET A 43 -26.78 10.76 -6.17
C MET A 43 -27.44 12.03 -5.64
N ASN A 44 -28.71 11.93 -5.28
CA ASN A 44 -29.42 13.00 -4.59
C ASN A 44 -29.38 12.74 -3.09
N LEU A 45 -28.80 13.67 -2.32
CA LEU A 45 -28.66 13.52 -0.87
C LEU A 45 -30.01 13.47 -0.13
N LEU A 46 -31.06 14.05 -0.73
CA LEU A 46 -32.42 14.06 -0.17
C LEU A 46 -33.06 12.67 -0.14
N ASP A 47 -32.57 11.73 -0.95
CA ASP A 47 -33.11 10.38 -1.05
C ASP A 47 -32.66 9.48 0.12
N PHE A 48 -31.73 9.96 0.96
CA PHE A 48 -31.10 9.18 2.01
C PHE A 48 -31.43 9.68 3.41
N LYS A 49 -31.57 8.74 4.35
CA LYS A 49 -31.63 9.02 5.78
C LYS A 49 -30.22 8.93 6.37
N PHE A 50 -29.93 9.77 7.36
CA PHE A 50 -28.65 9.76 8.08
C PHE A 50 -28.79 9.04 9.43
N PRO A 51 -27.75 8.31 9.90
CA PRO A 51 -26.43 8.14 9.29
C PRO A 51 -26.47 7.27 8.02
N LEU A 52 -25.64 7.63 7.04
CA LEU A 52 -25.58 6.95 5.75
C LEU A 52 -24.42 5.96 5.74
N THR A 53 -24.75 4.67 5.67
CA THR A 53 -23.76 3.59 5.52
C THR A 53 -23.47 3.33 4.04
N PHE A 54 -22.19 3.18 3.72
CA PHE A 54 -21.74 2.80 2.39
C PHE A 54 -20.62 1.76 2.48
N GLN A 55 -20.52 0.94 1.44
CA GLN A 55 -19.44 -0.01 1.25
C GLN A 55 -18.92 0.12 -0.18
N ILE A 56 -17.60 0.19 -0.32
CA ILE A 56 -16.94 0.22 -1.62
C ILE A 56 -16.07 -1.02 -1.72
N GLN A 57 -16.29 -1.82 -2.76
CA GLN A 57 -15.43 -2.96 -3.08
C GLN A 57 -14.56 -2.56 -4.26
N ILE A 58 -13.25 -2.42 -4.01
CA ILE A 58 -12.26 -2.04 -5.00
C ILE A 58 -11.36 -3.25 -5.24
N PRO A 59 -11.52 -3.99 -6.34
CA PRO A 59 -10.58 -5.03 -6.73
C PRO A 59 -9.26 -4.39 -7.17
N THR A 60 -8.20 -4.60 -6.40
CA THR A 60 -6.86 -4.06 -6.68
C THR A 60 -5.89 -5.16 -7.12
N GLN A 61 -5.11 -4.92 -8.16
CA GLN A 61 -4.04 -5.82 -8.64
C GLN A 61 -2.69 -5.37 -8.11
N GLY A 62 -2.32 -5.88 -6.93
CA GLY A 62 -1.05 -5.55 -6.27
C GLY A 62 -1.04 -4.13 -5.67
N SER A 63 -0.48 -4.00 -4.47
CA SER A 63 -0.31 -2.71 -3.80
C SER A 63 0.81 -2.82 -2.78
N ASP A 64 1.84 -1.99 -2.91
CA ASP A 64 2.90 -1.87 -1.91
C ASP A 64 2.39 -1.14 -0.66
N SER A 65 1.49 -0.17 -0.83
CA SER A 65 0.89 0.59 0.28
C SER A 65 -0.58 0.90 0.04
N MET A 66 -1.30 1.12 1.14
CA MET A 66 -2.68 1.60 1.16
C MET A 66 -2.78 2.78 2.11
N GLY A 67 -3.33 3.88 1.63
CA GLY A 67 -3.53 5.10 2.41
C GLY A 67 -4.93 5.68 2.27
N LEU A 68 -5.35 6.41 3.30
CA LEU A 68 -6.64 7.10 3.39
C LEU A 68 -6.41 8.53 3.90
N ILE A 69 -7.27 9.45 3.48
CA ILE A 69 -7.22 10.86 3.89
C ILE A 69 -8.44 11.17 4.77
N PRO A 70 -8.25 11.58 6.05
CA PRO A 70 -9.35 11.82 6.97
C PRO A 70 -10.04 13.18 6.74
N LEU A 71 -11.14 13.19 5.99
CA LEU A 71 -11.88 14.42 5.68
C LEU A 71 -12.99 14.80 6.69
N GLY A 72 -13.39 13.87 7.57
CA GLY A 72 -14.46 14.10 8.55
C GLY A 72 -14.07 15.05 9.68
N LYS A 73 -15.07 15.59 10.39
CA LYS A 73 -14.83 16.37 11.61
C LYS A 73 -14.22 15.51 12.72
N GLU A 74 -14.73 14.28 12.80
CA GLU A 74 -14.17 13.17 13.55
C GLU A 74 -14.04 12.02 12.55
N THR A 75 -12.92 11.30 12.59
CA THR A 75 -12.68 10.19 11.69
C THR A 75 -12.03 9.06 12.46
N LYS A 76 -12.68 7.90 12.43
CA LYS A 76 -12.16 6.64 12.94
C LYS A 76 -11.92 5.72 11.75
N ILE A 77 -10.67 5.30 11.57
CA ILE A 77 -10.26 4.41 10.48
C ILE A 77 -9.75 3.13 11.11
N GLN A 78 -10.29 1.99 10.67
CA GLN A 78 -9.84 0.67 11.08
C GLN A 78 -9.40 -0.07 9.83
N ILE A 79 -8.14 -0.53 9.84
CA ILE A 79 -7.57 -1.34 8.76
C ILE A 79 -7.21 -2.70 9.34
N SER A 80 -7.64 -3.75 8.65
CA SER A 80 -7.28 -5.13 8.95
C SER A 80 -6.80 -5.82 7.68
N SER A 81 -5.74 -6.61 7.79
CA SER A 81 -5.21 -7.41 6.69
C SER A 81 -4.58 -8.68 7.23
N ASN A 82 -4.52 -9.72 6.40
CA ASN A 82 -3.82 -10.97 6.71
C ASN A 82 -2.30 -10.89 6.48
N TRP A 83 -1.77 -9.71 6.18
CA TRP A 83 -0.33 -9.49 5.99
C TRP A 83 0.42 -9.46 7.32
N LYS A 84 1.57 -10.13 7.40
CA LYS A 84 2.31 -10.32 8.67
C LYS A 84 3.16 -9.11 9.07
N ASP A 85 3.72 -8.43 8.08
CA ASP A 85 4.73 -7.38 8.30
C ASP A 85 4.23 -6.01 7.78
N PRO A 86 3.36 -5.31 8.54
CA PRO A 86 2.95 -3.95 8.20
C PRO A 86 3.99 -2.91 8.61
N SER A 87 4.13 -1.87 7.80
CA SER A 87 4.82 -0.63 8.14
C SER A 87 3.80 0.52 8.15
N PHE A 88 3.55 1.10 9.31
CA PHE A 88 2.61 2.22 9.44
C PHE A 88 3.28 3.53 9.05
N GLU A 89 2.60 4.33 8.23
CA GLU A 89 3.16 5.56 7.67
C GLU A 89 2.11 6.67 7.49
N GLY A 90 2.58 7.85 7.10
CA GLY A 90 1.77 9.03 6.84
C GLY A 90 1.87 10.08 7.95
N SER A 91 0.87 10.96 8.01
CA SER A 91 0.87 12.15 8.86
C SER A 91 0.83 11.86 10.37
N PHE A 92 0.27 10.71 10.76
CA PHE A 92 0.28 10.22 12.15
C PHE A 92 0.13 8.69 12.23
N LEU A 93 0.62 8.11 13.33
CA LEU A 93 0.61 6.67 13.57
C LEU A 93 -0.73 6.20 14.17
N PRO A 94 -1.08 4.91 14.02
CA PRO A 94 -2.30 4.36 14.63
C PRO A 94 -2.26 4.48 16.14
N LYS A 95 -3.42 4.82 16.73
CA LYS A 95 -3.61 4.90 18.18
C LYS A 95 -3.52 3.52 18.83
N GLU A 96 -4.08 2.51 18.16
CA GLU A 96 -4.04 1.12 18.57
C GLU A 96 -3.59 0.26 17.40
N ARG A 97 -2.72 -0.72 17.66
CA ARG A 97 -2.25 -1.70 16.67
C ARG A 97 -2.02 -3.06 17.30
N SER A 98 -2.37 -4.11 16.57
CA SER A 98 -2.08 -5.50 16.89
C SER A 98 -1.49 -6.16 15.65
N ILE A 99 -0.35 -6.83 15.81
CA ILE A 99 0.34 -7.57 14.75
C ILE A 99 0.50 -9.01 15.24
N SER A 100 0.14 -9.96 14.39
CA SER A 100 0.16 -11.40 14.68
C SER A 100 0.62 -12.18 13.44
N GLU A 101 0.88 -13.47 13.61
CA GLU A 101 1.22 -14.34 12.47
C GLU A 101 0.11 -14.46 11.42
N ASN A 102 -1.15 -14.17 11.81
CA ASN A 102 -2.31 -14.23 10.93
C ASN A 102 -2.63 -12.90 10.23
N GLY A 103 -1.91 -11.83 10.56
CA GLY A 103 -2.21 -10.50 10.05
C GLY A 103 -2.04 -9.38 11.05
N PHE A 104 -2.51 -8.20 10.67
CA PHE A 104 -2.54 -7.03 11.54
C PHE A 104 -3.93 -6.37 11.57
N GLN A 105 -4.16 -5.63 12.65
CA GLN A 105 -5.25 -4.69 12.79
C GLN A 105 -4.73 -3.39 13.38
N ALA A 106 -5.14 -2.26 12.81
CA ALA A 106 -4.75 -0.94 13.27
C ALA A 106 -5.92 0.03 13.24
N THR A 107 -6.00 0.87 14.28
CA THR A 107 -7.04 1.87 14.44
C THR A 107 -6.41 3.26 14.54
N TRP A 108 -6.85 4.17 13.68
CA TRP A 108 -6.54 5.59 13.71
C TRP A 108 -7.77 6.36 14.16
N GLU A 109 -7.54 7.40 14.95
CA GLU A 109 -8.56 8.36 15.35
C GLU A 109 -8.00 9.76 15.10
N SER A 110 -8.76 10.60 14.40
CA SER A 110 -8.38 11.99 14.14
C SER A 110 -9.54 12.93 14.42
N CYS A 111 -9.22 14.09 14.98
CA CYS A 111 -10.14 15.20 15.19
C CYS A 111 -9.78 16.35 14.26
N TYR A 112 -10.76 17.10 13.77
CA TYR A 112 -10.50 18.17 12.81
C TYR A 112 -9.57 19.29 13.32
N PHE A 113 -9.38 19.41 14.63
CA PHE A 113 -8.43 20.37 15.21
C PHE A 113 -6.96 19.98 14.98
N SER A 114 -6.67 18.71 14.65
CA SER A 114 -5.31 18.25 14.39
C SER A 114 -4.90 18.38 12.92
N ARG A 115 -5.73 18.99 12.07
CA ARG A 115 -5.46 19.17 10.63
C ARG A 115 -5.42 20.66 10.25
N ASN A 116 -4.69 20.97 9.20
CA ASN A 116 -4.49 22.33 8.70
C ASN A 116 -5.28 22.59 7.40
N TYR A 117 -6.56 22.18 7.33
CA TYR A 117 -7.43 22.44 6.19
C TYR A 117 -8.90 22.56 6.61
N PRO A 118 -9.71 23.36 5.87
CA PRO A 118 -11.11 23.62 6.21
C PRO A 118 -12.00 22.39 5.99
N GLN A 119 -13.13 22.35 6.70
CA GLN A 119 -14.14 21.29 6.53
C GLN A 119 -14.87 21.37 5.18
N VAL A 120 -15.02 22.59 4.64
CA VAL A 120 -15.64 22.85 3.35
C VAL A 120 -14.56 23.40 2.44
N ILE A 121 -14.31 22.70 1.33
CA ILE A 121 -13.36 23.09 0.31
C ILE A 121 -14.07 24.07 -0.62
N SER A 122 -13.96 25.37 -0.33
CA SER A 122 -14.60 26.44 -1.10
C SER A 122 -13.65 27.10 -2.10
N SER A 123 -12.36 27.23 -1.78
CA SER A 123 -11.37 27.90 -2.61
C SER A 123 -10.84 27.00 -3.75
N GLU A 124 -10.46 27.62 -4.86
CA GLU A 124 -9.66 27.03 -5.94
C GLU A 124 -8.17 26.96 -5.59
N ASP A 125 -7.84 27.18 -4.32
CA ASP A 125 -6.46 27.26 -3.87
C ASP A 125 -5.82 25.88 -3.87
N ARG A 126 -4.91 25.69 -4.83
CA ARG A 126 -4.14 24.46 -5.01
C ARG A 126 -3.35 24.10 -3.76
N SER A 127 -2.90 25.08 -2.98
CA SER A 127 -2.15 24.83 -1.74
C SER A 127 -2.98 24.10 -0.67
N THR A 128 -4.30 24.37 -0.63
CA THR A 128 -5.23 23.68 0.28
C THR A 128 -5.40 22.22 -0.14
N LEU A 129 -5.49 21.95 -1.45
CA LEU A 129 -5.57 20.59 -1.97
C LEU A 129 -4.29 19.80 -1.68
N ASP A 130 -3.12 20.40 -1.86
CA ASP A 130 -1.83 19.76 -1.55
C ASP A 130 -1.71 19.43 -0.05
N THR A 131 -2.21 20.31 0.83
CA THR A 131 -2.27 20.07 2.29
C THR A 131 -3.22 18.92 2.64
N ILE A 132 -4.34 18.79 1.94
CA ILE A 132 -5.28 17.67 2.12
C ILE A 132 -4.62 16.36 1.67
N LEU A 133 -4.02 16.33 0.48
CA LEU A 133 -3.39 15.14 -0.08
C LEU A 133 -2.20 14.64 0.75
N SER A 134 -1.43 15.56 1.35
CA SER A 134 -0.32 15.22 2.25
C SER A 134 -0.74 14.79 3.65
N SER A 135 -2.00 14.99 4.04
CA SER A 135 -2.51 14.56 5.35
C SER A 135 -2.86 13.07 5.42
N GLY A 136 -2.61 12.32 4.35
CA GLY A 136 -2.85 10.88 4.28
C GLY A 136 -2.16 10.09 5.39
N LEU A 137 -2.81 9.01 5.80
CA LEU A 137 -2.30 8.00 6.72
C LEU A 137 -2.45 6.64 6.05
N GLY A 138 -1.63 5.67 6.45
CA GLY A 138 -1.70 4.37 5.81
C GLY A 138 -0.78 3.31 6.36
N VAL A 139 -0.71 2.24 5.59
CA VAL A 139 0.12 1.08 5.84
C VAL A 139 0.79 0.64 4.55
N ARG A 140 2.09 0.39 4.63
CA ARG A 140 2.89 -0.28 3.62
C ARG A 140 3.02 -1.75 3.98
N LEU A 141 2.84 -2.62 3.00
CA LEU A 141 2.86 -4.07 3.13
C LEU A 141 4.25 -4.55 2.71
N ILE A 142 5.15 -4.75 3.67
CA ILE A 142 6.52 -5.14 3.35
C ILE A 142 6.51 -6.58 2.85
N VAL A 143 7.06 -6.81 1.65
CA VAL A 143 7.32 -8.17 1.17
C VAL A 143 8.52 -8.74 1.94
N PRO A 144 8.35 -9.82 2.72
CA PRO A 144 9.45 -10.40 3.46
C PRO A 144 10.47 -10.97 2.47
N VAL A 145 11.64 -10.33 2.45
CA VAL A 145 12.83 -10.83 1.76
C VAL A 145 13.44 -11.89 2.65
N ASP A 146 13.18 -13.19 2.44
CA ASP A 146 13.87 -14.14 3.34
C ASP A 146 14.22 -15.55 2.87
N HIS A 147 14.16 -15.85 1.57
CA HIS A 147 14.78 -17.10 1.08
C HIS A 147 15.63 -16.92 -0.16
N TYR A 148 15.14 -16.20 -1.15
CA TYR A 148 15.86 -16.02 -2.41
C TYR A 148 17.19 -15.27 -2.26
N LEU A 149 17.22 -14.17 -1.49
CA LEU A 149 18.46 -13.42 -1.26
C LEU A 149 19.45 -14.16 -0.34
N LYS A 150 18.96 -15.00 0.59
CA LYS A 150 19.83 -15.87 1.40
C LYS A 150 20.49 -16.93 0.51
N LEU A 151 19.73 -17.54 -0.40
CA LEU A 151 20.25 -18.48 -1.38
C LEU A 151 21.27 -17.83 -2.33
N GLU A 152 21.03 -16.61 -2.80
CA GLU A 152 21.95 -15.90 -3.69
C GLU A 152 23.33 -15.69 -3.04
N ARG A 153 23.38 -15.29 -1.77
CA ARG A 153 24.64 -15.17 -1.02
C ARG A 153 25.32 -16.52 -0.86
N SER A 154 24.58 -17.57 -0.52
CA SER A 154 25.12 -18.93 -0.37
C SER A 154 25.73 -19.46 -1.67
N ILE A 155 25.06 -19.25 -2.81
CA ILE A 155 25.56 -19.68 -4.13
C ILE A 155 26.85 -18.94 -4.51
N LYS A 156 26.92 -17.62 -4.25
CA LYS A 156 28.13 -16.82 -4.49
C LYS A 156 29.34 -17.30 -3.68
N TYR A 157 29.13 -17.81 -2.47
CA TYR A 157 30.23 -18.38 -1.68
C TYR A 157 30.55 -19.83 -2.08
N ALA A 158 29.55 -20.62 -2.50
CA ALA A 158 29.78 -21.98 -2.99
C ALA A 158 30.68 -22.00 -4.24
N ILE A 159 30.47 -21.09 -5.19
CA ILE A 159 31.30 -21.01 -6.40
C ILE A 159 32.75 -20.62 -6.08
N LEU A 160 32.97 -19.76 -5.07
CA LEU A 160 34.30 -19.39 -4.59
C LEU A 160 35.04 -20.61 -4.02
N LEU A 161 34.35 -21.44 -3.23
CA LEU A 161 34.93 -22.63 -2.62
C LEU A 161 35.29 -23.70 -3.66
N ILE A 162 34.44 -23.91 -4.66
CA ILE A 162 34.72 -24.80 -5.78
C ILE A 162 35.92 -24.27 -6.58
N ALA A 163 35.92 -23.00 -6.97
CA ALA A 163 37.02 -22.38 -7.71
C ALA A 163 38.34 -22.43 -6.93
N ALA A 164 38.32 -22.21 -5.61
CA ALA A 164 39.50 -22.32 -4.76
C ALA A 164 40.05 -23.75 -4.70
N SER A 165 39.20 -24.78 -4.68
CA SER A 165 39.66 -26.18 -4.74
C SER A 165 40.35 -26.51 -6.07
N PHE A 166 39.78 -26.07 -7.20
CA PHE A 166 40.43 -26.23 -8.51
C PHE A 166 41.73 -25.44 -8.61
N ALA A 167 41.76 -24.20 -8.11
CA ALA A 167 42.97 -23.39 -8.07
C ALA A 167 44.07 -24.03 -7.22
N LEU A 168 43.72 -24.67 -6.10
CA LEU A 168 44.66 -25.41 -5.26
C LEU A 168 45.24 -26.62 -6.00
N PHE A 169 44.41 -27.42 -6.66
CA PHE A 169 44.88 -28.54 -7.49
C PHE A 169 45.78 -28.07 -8.63
N PHE A 170 45.39 -26.99 -9.31
CA PHE A 170 46.17 -26.39 -10.39
C PHE A 170 47.54 -25.89 -9.91
N LEU A 171 47.60 -25.26 -8.74
CA LEU A 171 48.86 -24.82 -8.14
C LEU A 171 49.73 -26.03 -7.78
N LEU A 172 49.17 -27.07 -7.16
CA LEU A 172 49.90 -28.29 -6.85
C LEU A 172 50.45 -28.99 -8.10
N GLU A 173 49.74 -28.94 -9.23
CA GLU A 173 50.20 -29.50 -10.49
C GLU A 173 51.39 -28.71 -11.07
N ILE A 174 51.30 -27.38 -11.10
CA ILE A 174 52.38 -26.50 -11.60
C ILE A 174 53.67 -26.67 -10.77
N PHE A 175 53.56 -26.67 -9.44
CA PHE A 175 54.74 -26.73 -8.57
C PHE A 175 55.21 -28.16 -8.28
N GLY A 176 54.30 -29.14 -8.29
CA GLY A 176 54.58 -30.53 -7.95
C GLY A 176 54.96 -31.42 -9.13
N GLY A 177 54.75 -30.96 -10.37
CA GLY A 177 55.12 -31.69 -11.59
C GLY A 177 54.41 -33.04 -11.77
N LYS A 178 53.30 -33.27 -11.06
CA LYS A 178 52.47 -34.47 -11.17
C LYS A 178 51.04 -34.09 -11.55
N ILE A 179 50.56 -34.73 -12.62
CA ILE A 179 49.19 -34.58 -13.11
C ILE A 179 48.25 -35.26 -12.11
N LEU A 180 47.38 -34.47 -11.48
CA LEU A 180 46.40 -34.95 -10.49
C LEU A 180 44.98 -35.04 -11.07
N HIS A 181 44.77 -34.59 -12.31
CA HIS A 181 43.53 -34.77 -13.03
C HIS A 181 43.49 -36.17 -13.66
N PRO A 182 42.51 -37.03 -13.31
CA PRO A 182 42.27 -38.25 -14.06
C PRO A 182 41.41 -37.87 -15.28
N PHE A 183 42.04 -37.35 -16.34
CA PHE A 183 41.68 -37.39 -17.77
C PHE A 183 42.60 -36.46 -18.56
#